data_AF-A0A970KCD5-F1
#
_entry.id   AF-A0A970KCD5-F1
#
_cell.length_a   1.000
_cell.length_b   1.000
_cell.length_c   1.000
_cell.angle_alpha   90.00
_cell.angle_beta   90.00
_cell.angle_gamma   90.00
#
_symmetry.space_group_name_H-M   'P 1'
#
loop_
_entity.id
_entity.type
_entity.pdbx_description
1 polymer ?
#
loop_
_entity_poly.entity_id
_entity_poly.type
_entity_poly.pdbx_seq_one_letter_code
_entity_poly.pdbx_strand_id
1 'polypeptide(L)'
;ETTLFYCGPSPARPGNICGAIGPTTSSRMDIYTPLLIQNGLRVMIGKGERSIEVQKAIKNFGAIYFVMPGGISAYLSQHIVSCETFLWQELGPEAIHKLWVQDIPVYVAIK
;
A
#
# COMPACT_ATOMS: atom_id res chain seq x y z
N GLU A 1 13.94 -5.78 0.63
CA GLU A 1 13.30 -4.66 1.36
C GLU A 1 11.83 -4.62 0.95
N THR A 2 10.91 -4.51 1.89
CA THR A 2 9.47 -4.70 1.62
C THR A 2 8.72 -3.40 1.86
N THR A 3 7.89 -3.01 0.89
CA THR A 3 7.00 -1.84 0.97
C THR A 3 5.61 -2.28 1.40
N LEU A 4 4.97 -1.53 2.30
CA LEU A 4 3.58 -1.79 2.69
C LEU A 4 2.63 -0.91 1.88
N PHE A 5 1.83 -1.53 1.00
CA PHE A 5 0.82 -0.83 0.21
C PHE A 5 -0.57 -1.11 0.77
N TYR A 6 -1.23 -0.07 1.33
CA TYR A 6 -2.60 -0.19 1.81
C TYR A 6 -3.57 -0.20 0.62
N CYS A 7 -4.01 -1.40 0.24
CA CYS A 7 -4.90 -1.63 -0.89
C CYS A 7 -5.77 -2.87 -0.63
N GLY A 8 -6.82 -3.01 -1.44
CA GLY A 8 -7.64 -4.22 -1.49
C GLY A 8 -7.97 -4.48 -2.97
N PRO A 9 -7.31 -5.45 -3.64
CA PRO A 9 -7.55 -5.70 -5.05
C PRO A 9 -8.95 -6.29 -5.25
N SER A 10 -9.62 -5.90 -6.34
CA SER A 10 -10.82 -6.61 -6.78
C SER A 10 -10.45 -7.96 -7.42
N PRO A 11 -11.42 -8.88 -7.60
CA PRO A 11 -11.16 -10.11 -8.34
C PRO A 11 -10.63 -9.83 -9.75
N ALA A 12 -9.63 -10.61 -10.19
CA ALA A 12 -9.10 -10.55 -11.54
C ALA A 12 -10.10 -11.16 -12.54
N ARG A 13 -10.24 -10.55 -13.73
CA ARG A 13 -10.95 -11.19 -14.84
C ARG A 13 -10.10 -12.31 -15.43
N PRO A 14 -10.69 -13.33 -16.09
CA PRO A 14 -9.93 -14.36 -16.79
C PRO A 14 -8.87 -13.74 -17.72
N GLY A 15 -7.62 -14.18 -17.60
CA GLY A 15 -6.49 -13.67 -18.38
C GLY A 15 -5.80 -12.42 -17.81
N ASN A 16 -6.31 -11.80 -16.75
CA ASN A 16 -5.66 -10.67 -16.09
C ASN A 16 -4.86 -11.11 -14.86
N ILE A 17 -3.72 -10.44 -14.62
CA ILE A 17 -2.84 -10.68 -13.47
C ILE A 17 -3.50 -10.23 -12.16
N CYS A 18 -4.16 -9.07 -12.18
CA CYS A 18 -4.80 -8.47 -11.01
C CYS A 18 -6.12 -7.82 -11.44
N GLY A 19 -7.07 -7.72 -10.51
CA GLY A 19 -8.23 -6.85 -10.69
C GLY A 19 -7.85 -5.38 -10.50
N ALA A 20 -8.86 -4.51 -10.42
CA ALA A 20 -8.62 -3.11 -10.12
C ALA A 20 -8.00 -3.00 -8.71
N ILE A 21 -6.88 -2.29 -8.61
CA ILE A 21 -6.15 -2.11 -7.35
C ILE A 21 -5.75 -0.65 -7.20
N GLY A 22 -6.06 -0.07 -6.06
CA GLY A 22 -5.75 1.32 -5.76
C GLY A 22 -5.55 1.53 -4.27
N PRO A 23 -5.07 2.72 -3.88
CA PRO A 23 -4.79 3.02 -2.49
C PRO A 23 -6.08 3.13 -1.69
N THR A 24 -5.99 2.72 -0.44
CA THR A 24 -7.03 2.99 0.56
C THR A 24 -6.58 4.03 1.58
N THR A 25 -7.52 4.55 2.36
CA THR A 25 -7.25 5.63 3.32
C THR A 25 -6.29 5.15 4.41
N SER A 26 -5.10 5.75 4.45
CA SER A 26 -3.99 5.33 5.31
C SER A 26 -4.22 5.62 6.80
N SER A 27 -5.03 6.62 7.14
CA SER A 27 -5.27 7.02 8.53
C SER A 27 -5.90 5.91 9.39
N ARG A 28 -6.60 4.95 8.76
CA ARG A 28 -7.11 3.76 9.46
C ARG A 28 -6.00 2.86 10.03
N MET A 29 -4.77 3.01 9.53
CA MET A 29 -3.60 2.25 9.99
C MET A 29 -2.72 3.05 10.97
N ASP A 30 -3.07 4.30 11.29
CA ASP A 30 -2.19 5.19 12.08
C ASP A 30 -1.90 4.68 13.48
N ILE A 31 -2.85 4.00 14.13
CA ILE A 31 -2.65 3.43 15.47
C ILE A 31 -1.57 2.32 15.50
N TYR A 32 -1.36 1.63 14.38
CA TYR A 32 -0.39 0.53 14.27
C TYR A 32 0.95 0.98 13.68
N THR A 33 0.91 2.01 12.82
CA THR A 33 2.04 2.38 11.97
C THR A 33 3.32 2.77 12.73
N PRO A 34 3.28 3.55 13.85
CA PRO A 34 4.49 3.88 14.60
C PRO A 34 5.23 2.64 15.12
N LEU A 35 4.50 1.64 15.61
CA LEU A 35 5.10 0.38 16.08
C LEU A 35 5.73 -0.39 14.91
N LEU A 36 5.06 -0.46 13.76
CA LEU A 36 5.60 -1.12 12.57
C LEU A 36 6.88 -0.43 12.08
N ILE A 37 6.90 0.91 12.08
CA ILE A 37 8.09 1.70 11.70
C ILE A 37 9.25 1.42 12.67
N GLN A 38 9.00 1.42 13.98
CA GLN A 38 10.00 1.05 14.98
C GLN A 38 10.60 -0.34 14.72
N ASN A 39 9.79 -1.28 14.22
CA ASN A 39 10.19 -2.66 13.93
C ASN A 39 10.69 -2.90 12.50
N GLY A 40 10.97 -1.85 11.72
CA GLY A 40 11.66 -1.96 10.44
C GLY A 40 10.82 -1.64 9.19
N LEU A 41 9.55 -1.27 9.34
CA LEU A 41 8.81 -0.71 8.20
C LEU A 41 9.44 0.62 7.77
N ARG A 42 9.84 0.72 6.50
CA ARG A 42 10.50 1.93 5.96
C ARG A 42 9.73 2.60 4.83
N VAL A 43 8.90 1.87 4.09
CA VAL A 43 8.17 2.44 2.96
C VAL A 43 6.70 2.06 3.04
N MET A 44 5.83 3.06 2.89
CA MET A 44 4.39 2.90 2.89
C MET A 44 3.78 3.60 1.68
N ILE A 45 2.73 3.00 1.11
CA ILE A 45 1.94 3.58 0.01
C ILE A 45 0.47 3.55 0.42
N GLY A 46 -0.26 4.65 0.19
CA GLY A 46 -1.71 4.72 0.39
C GLY A 46 -2.31 6.03 -0.09
N LYS A 47 -3.40 6.49 0.54
CA LYS A 47 -3.98 7.82 0.27
C LYS A 47 -4.42 8.54 1.54
N GLY A 48 -4.53 9.86 1.42
CA GLY A 48 -4.93 10.74 2.52
C GLY A 48 -3.80 11.09 3.48
N GLU A 49 -4.12 11.97 4.42
CA GLU A 49 -3.21 12.46 5.45
C GLU A 49 -2.90 11.39 6.50
N ARG A 50 -1.84 11.63 7.26
CA ARG A 50 -1.39 10.77 8.38
C ARG A 50 -1.36 11.59 9.66
N SER A 51 -1.62 10.94 10.79
CA SER A 51 -1.54 11.57 12.11
C SER A 51 -0.16 12.14 12.42
N ILE A 52 -0.10 13.05 13.39
CA ILE A 52 1.16 13.68 13.84
C ILE A 52 2.12 12.62 14.39
N GLU A 53 1.61 11.58 15.06
CA GLU A 53 2.39 10.48 15.62
C GLU A 53 3.09 9.69 14.50
N VAL A 54 2.38 9.39 13.42
CA VAL A 54 2.96 8.73 12.24
C VAL A 54 3.98 9.63 11.57
N GLN A 55 3.68 10.92 11.37
CA GLN A 55 4.62 11.87 10.79
C GLN A 55 5.93 11.95 11.59
N LYS A 56 5.84 11.98 12.93
CA LYS A 56 7.00 11.95 13.83
C LYS A 56 7.77 10.63 13.72
N ALA A 57 7.07 9.49 13.71
CA ALA A 57 7.71 8.19 13.56
C ALA A 57 8.46 8.07 12.22
N ILE A 58 7.85 8.55 11.13
CA ILE A 58 8.49 8.55 9.80
C ILE A 58 9.83 9.30 9.86
N LYS A 59 9.85 10.51 10.42
CA LYS A 59 11.07 11.33 10.54
C LYS A 59 12.12 10.70 11.46
N ASN A 60 11.69 10.17 12.61
CA ASN A 60 12.61 9.63 13.61
C ASN A 60 13.32 8.35 13.15
N PHE A 61 12.67 7.55 12.30
CA PHE A 61 13.18 6.24 11.86
C PHE A 61 13.59 6.21 10.38
N GLY A 62 13.57 7.35 9.69
CA GLY A 62 13.95 7.46 8.28
C GLY A 62 13.05 6.63 7.36
N ALA A 63 11.74 6.64 7.61
CA ALA A 63 10.75 6.03 6.73
C ALA A 63 10.25 7.03 5.68
N ILE A 64 9.48 6.57 4.70
CA ILE A 64 8.85 7.39 3.67
C ILE A 64 7.40 6.95 3.50
N TYR A 65 6.50 7.93 3.36
CA TYR A 65 5.12 7.69 2.96
C TYR A 65 4.85 8.30 1.59
N PHE A 66 4.43 7.44 0.68
CA PHE A 66 3.98 7.79 -0.65
C PHE A 66 2.46 7.85 -0.71
N VAL A 67 1.94 8.86 -1.41
CA VAL A 67 0.52 8.92 -1.77
C VAL A 67 0.33 8.56 -3.22
N MET A 68 -0.73 7.80 -3.47
CA MET A 68 -1.16 7.42 -4.80
C MET A 68 -2.53 8.05 -5.09
N PRO A 69 -2.78 8.52 -6.33
CA PRO A 69 -4.09 9.06 -6.70
C PRO A 69 -5.20 8.01 -6.53
N GLY A 70 -6.29 8.40 -5.87
CA GLY A 70 -7.49 7.59 -5.75
C GLY A 70 -8.38 7.68 -7.00
N GLY A 71 -9.26 6.69 -7.20
CA GLY A 71 -10.26 6.71 -8.28
C GLY A 71 -9.79 6.20 -9.65
N ILE A 72 -8.51 5.83 -9.78
CA ILE A 72 -7.92 5.33 -11.03
C ILE A 72 -7.41 3.89 -10.93
N SER A 73 -8.06 3.05 -10.11
CA SER A 73 -7.59 1.69 -9.79
C SER A 73 -7.48 0.73 -10.98
N ALA A 74 -8.31 0.90 -12.02
CA ALA A 74 -8.21 0.12 -13.25
C ALA A 74 -7.00 0.49 -14.12
N TYR A 75 -6.54 1.74 -14.04
CA TYR A 75 -5.30 2.16 -14.68
C TYR A 75 -4.09 1.66 -13.87
N LEU A 76 -4.14 1.83 -12.54
CA LEU A 76 -3.07 1.38 -11.65
C LEU A 76 -2.82 -0.13 -11.72
N SER A 77 -3.85 -0.94 -11.97
CA SER A 77 -3.68 -2.39 -12.15
C SER A 77 -2.80 -2.77 -13.36
N GLN A 78 -2.64 -1.88 -14.34
CA GLN A 78 -1.77 -2.11 -15.50
C GLN A 78 -0.28 -2.09 -15.12
N HIS A 79 0.06 -1.53 -13.96
CA HIS A 79 1.41 -1.49 -13.41
C HIS A 79 1.75 -2.70 -12.54
N ILE A 80 0.82 -3.66 -12.38
CA ILE A 80 1.04 -4.86 -11.58
C ILE A 80 1.57 -5.97 -12.47
N VAL A 81 2.80 -6.41 -12.17
CA VAL A 81 3.50 -7.49 -12.86
C VAL A 81 3.12 -8.85 -12.26
N SER A 82 2.84 -8.91 -10.97
CA SER A 82 2.24 -10.09 -10.34
C SER A 82 1.44 -9.73 -9.08
N CYS A 83 0.42 -10.54 -8.79
CA CYS A 83 -0.40 -10.42 -7.59
C CYS A 83 -0.68 -11.81 -7.02
N GLU A 84 -0.06 -12.14 -5.90
CA GLU A 84 -0.25 -13.43 -5.21
C GLU A 84 -0.84 -13.20 -3.82
N THR A 85 -1.94 -13.88 -3.50
CA THR A 85 -2.44 -13.91 -2.12
C THR A 85 -1.49 -14.74 -1.27
N PHE A 86 -0.74 -14.07 -0.39
CA PHE A 86 0.37 -14.65 0.36
C PHE A 86 -0.07 -15.22 1.71
N LEU A 87 -0.90 -14.49 2.47
CA LEU A 87 -1.40 -14.93 3.79
C LEU A 87 -2.89 -14.61 3.94
N TRP A 88 -3.58 -15.47 4.70
CA TRP A 88 -4.99 -15.30 5.10
C TRP A 88 -5.96 -15.19 3.92
N GLN A 89 -5.94 -16.19 3.03
CA GLN A 89 -6.77 -16.24 1.82
C GLN A 89 -8.26 -16.08 2.11
N GLU A 90 -8.72 -16.54 3.27
CA GLU A 90 -10.09 -16.42 3.76
C GLU A 90 -10.55 -14.97 3.95
N LEU A 91 -9.63 -14.01 4.07
CA LEU A 91 -9.94 -12.58 4.18
C LEU A 91 -10.21 -11.92 2.81
N GLY A 92 -10.05 -12.66 1.72
CA GLY A 92 -10.36 -12.19 0.37
C GLY A 92 -9.57 -10.91 0.01
N PRO A 93 -10.23 -9.79 -0.34
CA PRO A 93 -9.55 -8.54 -0.66
C PRO A 93 -8.64 -7.99 0.45
N GLU A 94 -8.89 -8.33 1.72
CA GLU A 94 -8.11 -7.86 2.88
C GLU A 94 -6.94 -8.78 3.25
N ALA A 95 -6.75 -9.89 2.53
CA ALA A 95 -5.60 -10.76 2.67
C ALA A 95 -4.27 -10.00 2.42
N ILE A 96 -3.15 -10.56 2.90
CA ILE A 96 -1.84 -10.01 2.51
C ILE A 96 -1.53 -10.49 1.10
N HIS A 97 -1.35 -9.53 0.19
CA HIS A 97 -0.94 -9.78 -1.19
C HIS A 97 0.54 -9.46 -1.38
N LYS A 98 1.27 -10.34 -2.04
CA LYS A 98 2.63 -10.08 -2.53
C LYS A 98 2.54 -9.57 -3.95
N LEU A 99 2.92 -8.30 -4.13
CA LEU A 99 2.83 -7.60 -5.40
C LEU A 99 4.23 -7.35 -5.96
N TRP A 100 4.36 -7.57 -7.26
CA TRP A 100 5.44 -6.98 -8.05
C TRP A 100 4.84 -5.89 -8.92
N VAL A 101 5.43 -4.70 -8.87
CA VAL A 101 4.92 -3.50 -9.54
C VAL A 101 6.02 -2.88 -10.38
N GLN A 102 5.63 -2.29 -11.51
CA GLN A 102 6.54 -1.61 -12.43
C GLN A 102 5.97 -0.24 -12.82
N ASP A 103 6.80 0.80 -12.72
CA ASP A 103 6.49 2.17 -13.15
C ASP A 103 5.19 2.73 -12.53
N ILE A 104 4.86 2.29 -11.31
CA ILE A 104 3.63 2.69 -10.64
C ILE A 104 3.72 4.15 -10.14
N PRO A 105 2.78 5.03 -10.52
CA PRO A 105 2.89 6.45 -10.18
C PRO A 105 2.56 6.71 -8.71
N VAL A 106 3.48 7.38 -8.02
CA VAL A 106 3.34 7.79 -6.62
C VAL A 106 3.99 9.17 -6.38
N TYR A 107 3.54 9.85 -5.33
CA TYR A 107 4.11 11.12 -4.87
C TYR A 107 4.67 10.97 -3.46
N VAL A 108 5.83 11.59 -3.18
CA VAL A 108 6.38 11.67 -1.82
C VAL A 108 5.52 12.64 -1.00
N ALA A 109 4.81 12.13 0.02
CA ALA A 109 3.99 12.96 0.89
C ALA A 109 4.70 13.31 2.21
N ILE A 110 5.44 12.36 2.80
CA ILE A 110 6.18 12.55 4.05
C ILE A 110 7.54 11.84 3.93
N LYS A 111 8.60 12.51 4.37
CA LYS A 111 9.98 12.02 4.49
C LYS A 111 10.62 12.60 5.75
#